data_AF-A0A1N7DWQ3-F1
#
_entry.id   AF-A0A1N7DWQ3-F1
#
_cell.length_a   1.000
_cell.length_b   1.000
_cell.length_c   1.000
_cell.angle_alpha   90.00
_cell.angle_beta   90.00
_cell.angle_gamma   90.00
#
_symmetry.space_group_name_H-M   'P 1'
#
loop_
_entity.id
_entity.type
_entity.pdbx_description
1 polymer ?
#
loop_
_entity_poly.entity_id
_entity_poly.type
_entity_poly.pdbx_seq_one_letter_code
_entity_poly.pdbx_strand_id
1 'polypeptide(L)'
;MASVAELKAAIDVALEQIGDGQSAVQAAGEKLAEAQQTLAGALEGSEHETVSAAQASLTQAGQELEECLAATLVAVEQAQLYVAAL
;
A
#
# COMPACT_ATOMS: atom_id res chain seq x y z
N MET A 1 25.62 1.84 23.25
CA MET A 1 25.32 2.61 22.02
C MET A 1 25.42 1.62 20.89
N ALA A 2 24.40 1.50 20.05
CA ALA A 2 24.49 0.62 18.87
C ALA A 2 25.62 1.13 17.97
N SER A 3 26.44 0.21 17.48
CA SER A 3 27.46 0.51 16.48
C SER A 3 26.81 0.86 15.15
N VAL A 4 27.55 1.56 14.28
CA VAL A 4 27.11 1.88 12.91
C VAL A 4 26.74 0.61 12.14
N ALA A 5 27.46 -0.49 12.37
CA ALA A 5 27.17 -1.79 11.75
C ALA A 5 25.83 -2.38 12.22
N GLU A 6 25.52 -2.31 13.53
CA GLU A 6 24.23 -2.76 14.06
C GLU A 6 23.08 -1.88 13.56
N LEU A 7 23.29 -0.57 13.42
CA LEU A 7 22.30 0.34 12.86
C LEU A 7 22.03 0.02 11.39
N LYS A 8 23.07 -0.20 10.59
CA LYS A 8 22.92 -0.58 9.18
C LYS A 8 22.16 -1.89 9.01
N ALA A 9 22.53 -2.92 9.78
CA ALA A 9 21.82 -4.21 9.75
C ALA A 9 20.34 -4.09 10.14
N ALA A 10 20.03 -3.26 11.13
CA ALA A 10 18.64 -2.99 11.52
C ALA A 10 17.85 -2.26 10.43
N ILE A 11 18.47 -1.32 9.71
CA ILE A 11 17.83 -0.62 8.59
C ILE A 11 17.62 -1.58 7.41
N ASP A 12 18.60 -2.42 7.09
CA ASP A 12 18.49 -3.40 5.99
C ASP A 12 17.31 -4.36 6.23
N VAL A 13 17.15 -4.87 7.47
CA VAL A 13 16.00 -5.71 7.85
C VAL A 13 14.67 -4.95 7.77
N ALA A 14 14.65 -3.68 8.19
CA ALA A 14 13.44 -2.87 8.09
C ALA A 14 13.06 -2.60 6.62
N LEU A 15 14.03 -2.36 5.75
CA LEU A 15 13.82 -2.18 4.32
C LEU A 15 13.26 -3.44 3.65
N GLU A 16 13.75 -4.62 4.03
CA GLU A 16 13.23 -5.91 3.57
C GLU A 16 11.75 -6.11 3.97
N GLN A 17 11.42 -5.87 5.24
CA GLN A 17 10.04 -5.97 5.74
C GLN A 17 9.10 -4.97 5.06
N ILE A 18 9.59 -3.76 4.75
CA ILE A 18 8.80 -2.78 4.02
C ILE A 18 8.56 -3.26 2.58
N GLY A 19 9.54 -3.86 1.91
CA GLY A 19 9.38 -4.45 0.57
C GLY A 19 8.31 -5.54 0.52
N ASP A 20 8.29 -6.43 1.51
CA ASP A 20 7.22 -7.44 1.66
C ASP A 20 5.85 -6.77 1.87
N GLY A 21 5.79 -5.73 2.70
CA GLY A 21 4.60 -4.93 2.93
C GLY A 21 4.08 -4.24 1.66
N GLN A 22 4.96 -3.68 0.84
CA GLN A 22 4.61 -3.04 -0.43
C GLN A 22 3.99 -4.04 -1.41
N SER A 23 4.52 -5.26 -1.46
CA SER A 23 3.97 -6.34 -2.29
C SER A 23 2.57 -6.75 -1.82
N ALA A 24 2.37 -6.86 -0.51
CA ALA A 24 1.05 -7.15 0.07
C ALA A 24 0.04 -6.02 -0.20
N VAL A 25 0.48 -4.76 -0.14
CA VAL A 25 -0.32 -3.58 -0.46
C VAL A 25 -0.73 -3.57 -1.94
N GLN A 26 0.19 -3.86 -2.87
CA GLN A 26 -0.16 -3.98 -4.30
C GLN A 26 -1.21 -5.07 -4.53
N ALA A 27 -1.03 -6.26 -3.94
CA ALA A 27 -2.00 -7.35 -4.06
C ALA A 27 -3.38 -7.00 -3.46
N ALA A 28 -3.41 -6.19 -2.40
CA ALA A 28 -4.66 -5.67 -1.85
C ALA A 28 -5.34 -4.67 -2.81
N GLY A 29 -4.57 -3.83 -3.50
CA GLY A 29 -5.05 -2.91 -4.52
C GLY A 29 -5.68 -3.63 -5.72
N GLU A 30 -5.04 -4.70 -6.21
CA GLU A 30 -5.59 -5.52 -7.29
C GLU A 30 -6.94 -6.15 -6.90
N LYS A 31 -7.04 -6.73 -5.70
CA LYS A 31 -8.30 -7.28 -5.18
C LYS A 31 -9.38 -6.21 -4.99
N LEU A 32 -8.99 -4.99 -4.61
CA LEU A 32 -9.90 -3.85 -4.52
C LEU A 32 -10.46 -3.49 -5.90
N ALA A 33 -9.62 -3.46 -6.94
CA ALA A 33 -10.05 -3.20 -8.30
C ALA A 33 -11.00 -4.30 -8.83
N GLU A 34 -10.69 -5.58 -8.58
CA GLU A 34 -11.57 -6.70 -8.92
C GLU A 34 -12.93 -6.61 -8.21
N ALA A 35 -12.92 -6.25 -6.92
CA ALA A 35 -14.14 -6.04 -6.13
C ALA A 35 -14.97 -4.88 -6.67
N GLN A 36 -14.35 -3.76 -7.05
CA GLN A 36 -15.03 -2.62 -7.67
C GLN A 36 -15.66 -3.00 -9.01
N GLN A 37 -14.96 -3.77 -9.86
CA GLN A 37 -15.49 -4.23 -11.14
C GLN A 37 -16.68 -5.16 -10.95
N THR A 38 -16.58 -6.09 -10.00
CA THR A 38 -17.67 -7.01 -9.64
C THR A 38 -18.89 -6.24 -9.12
N LEU A 39 -18.66 -5.23 -8.26
CA LEU A 39 -19.73 -4.40 -7.74
C LEU A 39 -20.41 -3.56 -8.82
N ALA A 40 -19.64 -2.99 -9.76
CA ALA A 40 -20.17 -2.21 -10.88
C ALA A 40 -21.13 -3.05 -11.75
N GLY A 41 -20.75 -4.30 -12.04
CA GLY A 41 -21.64 -5.23 -12.77
C GLY A 41 -22.90 -5.61 -11.98
N ALA A 42 -22.83 -5.65 -10.64
CA ALA A 42 -24.01 -5.87 -9.80
C ALA A 42 -24.91 -4.62 -9.74
N LEU A 43 -24.33 -3.42 -9.78
CA LEU A 43 -25.01 -2.12 -9.76
C LEU A 43 -25.85 -1.87 -11.01
N GLU A 44 -25.36 -2.27 -12.19
CA GLU A 44 -26.11 -2.19 -13.45
C GLU A 44 -27.43 -2.99 -13.41
N GLY A 45 -27.58 -3.95 -12.48
CA GLY A 45 -28.82 -4.70 -12.25
C GLY A 45 -29.52 -4.40 -10.93
N SER A 46 -28.98 -3.52 -10.07
CA SER A 46 -29.42 -3.34 -8.69
C SER A 46 -29.51 -1.84 -8.34
N GLU A 47 -30.74 -1.31 -8.21
CA GLU A 47 -31.01 0.07 -7.78
C GLU A 47 -30.77 0.30 -6.26
N HIS A 48 -29.88 -0.45 -5.63
CA HIS A 48 -29.70 -0.41 -4.18
C HIS A 48 -28.61 0.60 -3.79
N GLU A 49 -29.00 1.66 -3.06
CA GLU A 49 -28.07 2.69 -2.53
C GLU A 49 -26.87 2.11 -1.76
N THR A 50 -27.05 0.94 -1.14
CA THR A 50 -25.98 0.22 -0.43
C THR A 50 -24.84 -0.23 -1.34
N VAL A 51 -25.12 -0.56 -2.61
CA VAL A 51 -24.10 -0.97 -3.57
C VAL A 51 -23.31 0.25 -4.07
N SER A 52 -23.99 1.38 -4.32
CA SER A 52 -23.34 2.66 -4.64
C SER A 52 -22.45 3.16 -3.51
N ALA A 53 -22.91 3.06 -2.25
CA ALA A 53 -22.11 3.44 -1.09
C ALA A 53 -20.87 2.55 -0.93
N ALA A 54 -21.03 1.23 -1.11
CA ALA A 54 -19.91 0.30 -1.09
C ALA A 54 -18.90 0.58 -2.22
N GLN A 55 -19.36 0.90 -3.44
CA GLN A 55 -18.48 1.28 -4.54
C GLN A 55 -17.68 2.54 -4.21
N ALA A 56 -18.32 3.58 -3.66
CA ALA A 56 -17.64 4.80 -3.25
C ALA A 56 -16.57 4.53 -2.16
N SER A 57 -16.91 3.72 -1.15
CA SER A 57 -15.95 3.32 -0.09
C SER A 57 -14.76 2.52 -0.65
N LEU A 58 -14.99 1.63 -1.61
CA LEU A 58 -13.91 0.88 -2.25
C LEU A 58 -13.01 1.78 -3.09
N THR A 59 -13.57 2.75 -3.82
CA THR A 59 -12.79 3.74 -4.58
C THR A 59 -11.91 4.57 -3.65
N GLN A 60 -12.47 5.04 -2.54
CA GLN A 60 -11.71 5.78 -1.53
C GLN A 60 -10.59 4.92 -0.92
N ALA A 61 -10.90 3.68 -0.53
CA ALA A 61 -9.90 2.76 0.02
C ALA A 61 -8.75 2.49 -0.97
N GLY A 62 -9.04 2.39 -2.28
CA GLY A 62 -8.01 2.27 -3.32
C GLY A 62 -7.09 3.49 -3.39
N GLN A 63 -7.66 4.70 -3.32
CA GLN A 63 -6.89 5.95 -3.34
C GLN A 63 -5.99 6.09 -2.10
N GLU A 64 -6.54 5.83 -0.90
CA GLU A 64 -5.77 5.86 0.35
C GLU A 64 -4.61 4.84 0.34
N LEU A 65 -4.84 3.67 -0.27
CA LEU A 65 -3.82 2.64 -0.43
C LEU A 65 -2.69 3.08 -1.37
N GLU A 66 -3.02 3.72 -2.49
CA GLU A 66 -2.04 4.28 -3.44
C GLU A 66 -1.21 5.41 -2.79
N GLU A 67 -1.86 6.32 -2.07
CA GLU A 67 -1.18 7.41 -1.35
C GLU A 67 -0.22 6.85 -0.28
N CYS A 68 -0.66 5.84 0.48
CA CYS A 68 0.16 5.18 1.48
C CYS A 68 1.37 4.48 0.85
N LEU A 69 1.18 3.80 -0.28
CA LEU A 69 2.27 3.15 -1.01
C LEU A 69 3.29 4.17 -1.52
N ALA A 70 2.83 5.29 -2.09
CA ALA A 70 3.68 6.36 -2.57
C ALA A 70 4.52 6.98 -1.44
N ALA A 71 3.91 7.27 -0.28
CA ALA A 71 4.62 7.77 0.89
C ALA A 71 5.66 6.76 1.40
N THR A 72 5.33 5.48 1.37
CA THR A 72 6.24 4.40 1.78
C THR A 72 7.44 4.28 0.85
N LEU A 73 7.26 4.42 -0.46
CA LEU A 73 8.36 4.43 -1.43
C LEU A 73 9.34 5.58 -1.18
N VAL A 74 8.84 6.79 -0.93
CA VAL A 74 9.68 7.95 -0.59
C VAL A 74 10.46 7.69 0.71
N ALA A 75 9.81 7.12 1.74
CA ALA A 75 10.48 6.80 2.99
C ALA A 75 11.59 5.74 2.81
N VAL A 76 11.37 4.73 1.97
CA VAL A 76 12.36 3.71 1.60
C VAL A 76 13.55 4.33 0.88
N GLU A 77 13.32 5.20 -0.09
CA GLU A 77 14.39 5.89 -0.82
C GLU A 77 15.25 6.74 0.12
N GLN A 78 14.62 7.49 1.03
CA GLN A 78 15.33 8.27 2.06
C GLN A 78 16.16 7.37 2.99
N ALA A 79 15.62 6.23 3.41
CA ALA A 79 16.34 5.27 4.26
C ALA A 79 17.55 4.65 3.52
N GLN A 80 17.41 4.32 2.23
CA GLN A 80 18.52 3.82 1.40
C GLN A 80 19.62 4.87 1.23
N LEU A 81 19.25 6.12 0.96
CA LEU A 81 20.20 7.24 0.88
C LEU A 81 20.96 7.45 2.19
N TYR A 82 20.25 7.35 3.33
CA TYR A 82 20.87 7.46 4.64
C TYR A 82 21.86 6.33 4.91
N VAL A 83 21.52 5.08 4.59
CA VAL A 83 22.43 3.93 4.72
C VAL A 83 23.65 4.06 3.80
N ALA A 84 23.47 4.59 2.59
CA ALA A 84 24.59 4.81 1.67
C ALA A 84 25.56 5.91 2.15
N ALA A 85 25.10 6.83 3.00
CA ALA A 85 25.89 7.91 3.58
C ALA A 85 26.55 7.55 4.93
N LEU A 86 26.20 6.40 5.53
CA LEU A 86 26.78 5.84 6.76
C LEU A 86 28.06 5.03 6.45
#